data_AF-A0A950KFG6-F1
#
_entry.id   AF-A0A950KFG6-F1
#
_cell.length_a   1.000
_cell.length_b   1.000
_cell.length_c   1.000
_cell.angle_alpha   90.00
_cell.angle_beta   90.00
_cell.angle_gamma   90.00
#
_symmetry.space_group_name_H-M   'P 1'
#
loop_
_entity.id
_entity.type
_entity.pdbx_description
1 polymer ?
#
loop_
_entity_poly.entity_id
_entity_poly.type
_entity_poly.pdbx_seq_one_letter_code
_entity_poly.pdbx_strand_id
1 'polypeptide(L)'
;MPQRGRMPRRRSAMLRFLIAGLLGCVLASCTIPGAVAPLQFGDLQSARAACNARYPARIGNYLPHASCVNEAVETFAIPSARYPDLVRLQEEVRSALSARIDRRTISPRAGERRMAEADRLINQAERDRDRLDETEANRRVAAIQAMMAR
;
A
#
# COMPACT_ATOMS: atom_id res chain seq x y z
N MET A 1 -38.48 -47.28 -10.58
CA MET A 1 -38.83 -47.70 -9.20
C MET A 1 -37.95 -46.91 -8.23
N PRO A 2 -38.55 -46.26 -7.21
CA PRO A 2 -37.90 -45.24 -6.37
C PRO A 2 -37.46 -45.83 -5.02
N GLN A 3 -36.44 -45.26 -4.36
CA GLN A 3 -36.49 -45.08 -2.90
C GLN A 3 -35.79 -43.78 -2.48
N ARG A 4 -36.64 -42.84 -2.05
CA ARG A 4 -36.31 -41.58 -1.37
C ARG A 4 -36.08 -41.90 0.11
N GLY A 5 -34.87 -41.67 0.61
CA GLY A 5 -34.61 -41.62 2.05
C GLY A 5 -34.84 -40.21 2.59
N ARG A 6 -36.07 -39.92 3.06
CA ARG A 6 -36.35 -38.80 3.98
C ARG A 6 -36.07 -39.26 5.40
N MET A 7 -35.32 -38.47 6.17
CA MET A 7 -35.32 -38.54 7.63
C MET A 7 -35.25 -37.12 8.24
N PRO A 8 -35.67 -36.97 9.51
CA PRO A 8 -36.64 -35.95 9.88
C PRO A 8 -36.08 -34.70 10.58
N ARG A 9 -36.87 -33.64 10.47
CA ARG A 9 -36.99 -32.48 11.37
C ARG A 9 -36.86 -32.88 12.85
N ARG A 10 -35.91 -32.28 13.57
CA ARG A 10 -36.04 -32.01 15.01
C ARG A 10 -36.37 -30.52 15.22
N ARG A 11 -37.55 -30.30 15.80
CA ARG A 11 -38.07 -29.04 16.31
C ARG A 11 -37.61 -28.83 17.76
N SER A 12 -37.70 -27.57 18.19
CA SER A 12 -37.85 -27.11 19.59
C SER A 12 -36.56 -27.11 20.43
N ALA A 13 -36.21 -26.10 21.22
CA ALA A 13 -36.92 -24.96 21.81
C ALA A 13 -35.90 -23.81 21.95
N MET A 14 -36.18 -22.54 21.63
CA MET A 14 -37.01 -21.59 22.36
C MET A 14 -36.84 -21.67 23.89
N LEU A 15 -35.81 -21.02 24.42
CA LEU A 15 -35.86 -20.50 25.78
C LEU A 15 -35.29 -19.09 25.82
N ARG A 16 -36.23 -18.14 25.86
CA ARG A 16 -36.04 -16.72 26.11
C ARG A 16 -35.61 -16.56 27.57
N PHE A 17 -34.45 -15.98 27.85
CA PHE A 17 -34.17 -15.39 29.15
C PHE A 17 -34.31 -13.87 29.06
N LEU A 18 -35.34 -13.40 29.76
CA LEU A 18 -35.69 -12.01 30.00
C LEU A 18 -34.70 -11.36 30.97
N ILE A 19 -34.17 -10.21 30.55
CA ILE A 19 -34.14 -8.90 31.23
C ILE A 19 -34.12 -8.92 32.77
N ALA A 20 -33.06 -8.35 33.37
CA ALA A 20 -33.09 -7.20 34.32
C ALA A 20 -31.84 -7.22 35.21
N GLY A 21 -31.01 -6.19 35.08
CA GLY A 21 -29.80 -6.02 35.90
C GLY A 21 -29.15 -4.66 35.67
N LEU A 22 -29.92 -3.60 35.92
CA LEU A 22 -29.46 -2.21 35.99
C LEU A 22 -28.78 -2.03 37.34
N LEU A 23 -27.45 -1.95 37.39
CA LEU A 23 -26.73 -1.34 38.51
C LEU A 23 -25.34 -0.91 38.07
N GLY A 24 -25.06 0.38 38.21
CA GLY A 24 -23.83 1.01 37.76
C GLY A 24 -22.60 0.64 38.57
N CYS A 25 -21.47 0.57 37.88
CA CYS A 25 -20.15 0.87 38.44
C CYS A 25 -19.49 1.90 37.53
N VAL A 26 -19.73 3.16 37.85
CA VAL A 26 -18.78 4.24 37.59
C VAL A 26 -17.61 3.98 38.54
N LEU A 27 -16.42 3.75 37.99
CA LEU A 27 -15.10 4.22 38.44
C LEU A 27 -13.98 3.26 37.99
N ALA A 28 -12.89 3.90 37.54
CA ALA A 28 -11.53 3.36 37.43
C ALA A 28 -11.17 2.48 36.23
N SER A 29 -11.03 3.12 35.07
CA SER A 29 -10.01 2.71 34.09
C SER A 29 -9.09 3.88 33.79
N CYS A 30 -8.06 4.03 34.63
CA CYS A 30 -6.84 4.72 34.22
C CYS A 30 -6.11 3.84 33.20
N THR A 31 -6.20 4.18 31.92
CA THR A 31 -5.16 3.84 30.93
C THR A 31 -4.97 5.03 30.01
N ILE A 32 -3.82 5.68 30.15
CA ILE A 32 -3.33 6.79 29.33
C ILE A 32 -2.96 6.27 27.91
N PRO A 33 -2.53 7.13 26.98
CA PRO A 33 -3.05 7.26 25.64
C PRO A 33 -2.22 6.46 24.61
N GLY A 34 -2.72 6.31 23.38
CA GLY A 34 -1.92 5.74 22.31
C GLY A 34 -2.17 4.25 22.10
N ALA A 35 -3.38 3.91 21.66
CA ALA A 35 -3.55 2.76 20.79
C ALA A 35 -2.99 3.12 19.41
N VAL A 36 -1.67 3.29 19.33
CA VAL A 36 -0.95 2.89 18.11
C VAL A 36 -1.19 1.39 18.08
N ALA A 37 -2.08 0.94 17.20
CA ALA A 37 -2.16 -0.47 16.86
C ALA A 37 -0.71 -0.95 16.65
N PRO A 38 -0.29 -2.08 17.26
CA PRO A 38 1.02 -2.62 16.95
C PRO A 38 1.07 -2.75 15.43
N LEU A 39 1.97 -2.00 14.80
CA LEU A 39 2.34 -2.22 13.42
C LEU A 39 2.76 -3.68 13.38
N GLN A 40 1.85 -4.55 12.94
CA GLN A 40 2.23 -5.88 12.54
C GLN A 40 3.30 -5.63 11.50
N PHE A 41 4.54 -6.02 11.81
CA PHE A 41 5.65 -6.01 10.88
C PHE A 41 5.34 -7.05 9.80
N GLY A 42 4.40 -6.70 8.93
CA GLY A 42 4.15 -7.38 7.68
C GLY A 42 5.32 -7.09 6.76
N ASP A 43 5.53 -7.96 5.80
CA ASP A 43 6.45 -7.68 4.71
C ASP A 43 5.96 -6.49 3.85
N LEU A 44 6.85 -6.00 2.98
CA LEU A 44 6.52 -4.95 2.01
C LEU A 44 5.27 -5.29 1.18
N GLN A 45 5.05 -6.57 0.91
CA GLN A 45 3.91 -7.03 0.12
C GLN A 45 2.58 -6.83 0.86
N SER A 46 2.53 -7.16 2.15
CA SER A 46 1.38 -6.96 3.03
C SER A 46 1.09 -5.48 3.22
N ALA A 47 2.12 -4.66 3.42
CA ALA A 47 1.97 -3.21 3.51
C ALA A 47 1.39 -2.60 2.21
N ARG A 48 1.87 -3.04 1.05
CA ARG A 48 1.31 -2.64 -0.27
C ARG A 48 -0.15 -3.04 -0.43
N ALA A 49 -0.51 -4.26 -0.01
CA ALA A 49 -1.90 -4.72 -0.06
C ALA A 49 -2.81 -3.84 0.81
N ALA A 50 -2.35 -3.45 2.01
CA ALA A 50 -3.07 -2.52 2.88
C ALA A 50 -3.25 -1.14 2.22
N CYS A 51 -2.21 -0.59 1.58
CA CYS A 51 -2.30 0.66 0.84
C CYS A 51 -3.31 0.59 -0.31
N ASN A 52 -3.33 -0.51 -1.08
CA ASN A 52 -4.29 -0.73 -2.17
C ASN A 52 -5.74 -0.77 -1.66
N ALA A 53 -5.99 -1.43 -0.53
CA ALA A 53 -7.31 -1.52 0.07
C ALA A 53 -7.79 -0.15 0.60
N ARG A 54 -6.88 0.61 1.24
CA ARG A 54 -7.18 1.94 1.80
C ARG A 54 -7.40 3.01 0.73
N TYR A 55 -6.64 2.93 -0.38
CA TYR A 55 -6.67 3.91 -1.46
C TYR A 55 -6.95 3.24 -2.80
N PRO A 56 -8.22 2.89 -3.10
CA PRO A 56 -8.58 2.30 -4.39
C PRO A 56 -8.26 3.23 -5.56
N ALA A 57 -8.04 2.65 -6.75
CA ALA A 57 -7.62 3.36 -7.97
C ALA A 57 -8.71 4.30 -8.50
N ARG A 58 -8.74 5.53 -7.99
CA ARG A 58 -9.64 6.62 -8.38
C ARG A 58 -8.93 7.95 -8.31
N ILE A 59 -9.34 8.91 -9.14
CA ILE A 59 -8.81 10.28 -9.08
C ILE A 59 -9.05 10.84 -7.67
N GLY A 60 -8.02 11.45 -7.09
CA GLY A 60 -7.95 11.94 -5.72
C GLY A 60 -7.33 10.95 -4.73
N ASN A 61 -7.09 9.70 -5.14
CA ASN A 61 -6.47 8.67 -4.30
C ASN A 61 -5.04 8.30 -4.72
N TYR A 62 -4.54 8.74 -5.88
CA TYR A 62 -3.24 8.27 -6.37
C TYR A 62 -2.10 8.80 -5.52
N LEU A 63 -2.09 10.09 -5.18
CA LEU A 63 -1.04 10.68 -4.33
C LEU A 63 -1.04 10.12 -2.89
N PRO A 64 -2.17 10.02 -2.17
CA PRO A 64 -2.15 9.41 -0.84
C PRO A 64 -1.85 7.91 -0.90
N HIS A 65 -2.21 7.21 -1.98
CA HIS A 65 -1.73 5.83 -2.23
C HIS A 65 -0.21 5.78 -2.36
N ALA A 66 0.38 6.66 -3.18
CA ALA A 66 1.83 6.75 -3.35
C ALA A 66 2.55 7.03 -2.02
N SER A 67 2.03 7.96 -1.20
CA SER A 67 2.57 8.24 0.14
C SER A 67 2.59 7.00 1.02
N CYS A 68 1.47 6.26 1.09
CA CYS A 68 1.37 5.02 1.85
C CYS A 68 2.40 3.98 1.40
N VAL A 69 2.58 3.82 0.08
CA VAL A 69 3.56 2.87 -0.47
C VAL A 69 4.99 3.33 -0.19
N ASN A 70 5.30 4.62 -0.29
CA ASN A 70 6.63 5.15 0.00
C ASN A 70 6.99 4.95 1.48
N GLU A 71 6.06 5.20 2.41
CA GLU A 71 6.27 4.92 3.84
C GLU A 71 6.61 3.44 4.10
N ALA A 72 5.93 2.52 3.40
CA ALA A 72 6.23 1.10 3.46
C ALA A 72 7.61 0.76 2.87
N VAL A 73 8.00 1.40 1.76
CA VAL A 73 9.31 1.17 1.12
C VAL A 73 10.46 1.72 1.99
N GLU A 74 10.31 2.91 2.58
CA GLU A 74 11.25 3.46 3.57
C GLU A 74 11.42 2.54 4.79
N THR A 75 10.34 1.90 5.23
CA THR A 75 10.39 0.98 6.39
C THR A 75 11.02 -0.37 6.04
N PHE A 76 10.64 -0.97 4.90
CA PHE A 76 10.92 -2.39 4.62
C PHE A 76 11.98 -2.64 3.54
N ALA A 77 12.19 -1.71 2.61
CA ALA A 77 13.06 -1.93 1.47
C ALA A 77 14.39 -1.16 1.60
N ILE A 78 14.31 0.14 1.88
CA ILE A 78 15.48 1.05 1.90
C ILE A 78 16.60 0.59 2.84
N PRO A 79 16.34 0.08 4.07
CA PRO A 79 17.40 -0.36 4.98
C PRO A 79 18.29 -1.48 4.42
N SER A 80 17.78 -2.25 3.46
CA SER A 80 18.49 -3.38 2.83
C SER A 80 18.83 -3.12 1.36
N ALA A 81 18.48 -1.96 0.83
CA ALA A 81 18.68 -1.63 -0.57
C ALA A 81 20.17 -1.41 -0.86
N ARG A 82 20.66 -1.99 -1.97
CA ARG A 82 22.04 -1.78 -2.44
C ARG A 82 22.28 -0.34 -2.91
N TYR A 83 21.29 0.25 -3.57
CA TYR A 83 21.30 1.61 -4.09
C TYR A 83 20.08 2.38 -3.54
N PRO A 84 20.08 2.77 -2.25
CA PRO A 84 18.92 3.37 -1.61
C PRO A 84 18.53 4.73 -2.22
N ASP A 85 19.46 5.43 -2.88
CA ASP A 85 19.19 6.65 -3.63
C ASP A 85 18.31 6.40 -4.86
N LEU A 86 18.49 5.28 -5.57
CA LEU A 86 17.63 4.91 -6.71
C LEU A 86 16.23 4.51 -6.25
N VAL A 87 16.12 3.88 -5.08
CA VAL A 87 14.81 3.57 -4.47
C VAL A 87 14.05 4.85 -4.12
N ARG A 88 14.71 5.83 -3.51
CA ARG A 88 14.10 7.15 -3.23
C ARG A 88 13.72 7.89 -4.51
N LEU A 89 14.55 7.83 -5.55
CA LEU A 89 14.19 8.39 -6.85
C LEU A 89 12.91 7.75 -7.43
N GLN A 90 12.71 6.44 -7.22
CA GLN A 90 11.46 5.76 -7.60
C GLN A 90 10.25 6.32 -6.85
N GLU A 91 10.40 6.57 -5.55
CA GLU A 91 9.37 7.12 -4.68
C GLU A 91 8.98 8.55 -5.08
N GLU A 92 9.97 9.39 -5.40
CA GLU A 92 9.76 10.75 -5.89
C GLU A 92 8.95 10.76 -7.19
N VAL A 93 9.34 9.93 -8.16
CA VAL A 93 8.64 9.80 -9.45
C VAL A 93 7.21 9.30 -9.24
N ARG A 94 7.02 8.30 -8.38
CA ARG A 94 5.70 7.76 -8.04
C ARG A 94 4.79 8.85 -7.48
N SER A 95 5.28 9.65 -6.54
CA SER A 95 4.55 10.78 -5.97
C SER A 95 4.24 11.85 -7.02
N ALA A 96 5.23 12.25 -7.83
CA ALA A 96 5.06 13.27 -8.86
C ALA A 96 4.03 12.86 -9.92
N LEU A 97 4.11 11.64 -10.45
CA LEU A 97 3.14 11.13 -11.42
C LEU A 97 1.74 10.98 -10.80
N SER A 98 1.66 10.46 -9.57
CA SER A 98 0.39 10.29 -8.86
C SER A 98 -0.32 11.63 -8.61
N ALA A 99 0.42 12.65 -8.19
CA ALA A 99 -0.10 14.00 -8.01
C ALA A 99 -0.65 14.58 -9.33
N ARG A 100 0.00 14.29 -10.46
CA ARG A 100 -0.47 14.73 -11.78
C ARG A 100 -1.71 13.99 -12.25
N ILE A 101 -1.84 12.70 -11.94
CA ILE A 101 -3.06 11.93 -12.19
C ILE A 101 -4.21 12.55 -11.39
N ASP A 102 -4.01 12.81 -10.10
CA ASP A 102 -5.04 13.40 -9.24
C ASP A 102 -5.46 14.80 -9.69
N ARG A 103 -4.51 15.62 -10.17
CA ARG A 103 -4.80 16.93 -10.80
C ARG A 103 -5.36 16.83 -12.22
N ARG A 104 -5.55 15.62 -12.76
CA ARG A 104 -5.99 15.36 -14.14
C ARG A 104 -5.07 15.96 -15.22
N THR A 105 -3.82 16.26 -14.89
CA THR A 105 -2.81 16.74 -15.85
C THR A 105 -2.34 15.61 -16.78
N ILE A 106 -2.42 14.36 -16.33
CA ILE A 106 -2.22 13.16 -17.13
C ILE A 106 -3.32 12.14 -16.80
N SER A 107 -3.64 11.25 -17.74
CA SER A 107 -4.56 10.13 -17.47
C SER A 107 -3.89 9.03 -16.65
N PRO A 108 -4.64 8.21 -15.90
CA PRO A 108 -4.11 7.06 -15.17
C PRO A 108 -3.23 6.15 -16.04
N ARG A 109 -3.73 5.77 -17.23
CA ARG A 109 -2.99 4.93 -18.19
C ARG A 109 -1.69 5.58 -18.68
N ALA A 110 -1.66 6.90 -18.84
CA ALA A 110 -0.42 7.60 -19.18
C ALA A 110 0.57 7.60 -18.00
N GLY A 111 0.07 7.77 -16.78
CA GLY A 111 0.85 7.63 -15.55
C GLY A 111 1.47 6.23 -15.39
N GLU A 112 0.68 5.18 -15.57
CA GLU A 112 1.14 3.78 -15.54
C GLU A 112 2.29 3.52 -16.53
N ARG A 113 2.14 3.99 -17.78
CA ARG A 113 3.20 3.85 -18.78
C ARG A 113 4.50 4.56 -18.37
N ARG A 114 4.38 5.76 -17.81
CA ARG A 114 5.55 6.54 -17.35
C ARG A 114 6.20 5.90 -16.13
N MET A 115 5.43 5.36 -15.20
CA MET A 115 5.96 4.61 -14.05
C MET A 115 6.73 3.37 -14.51
N ALA A 116 6.17 2.59 -15.44
CA ALA A 116 6.85 1.42 -16.01
C ALA A 116 8.11 1.79 -16.83
N GLU A 117 8.18 3.00 -17.38
CA GLU A 117 9.39 3.52 -18.01
C GLU A 117 10.45 3.92 -16.97
N ALA A 118 10.04 4.61 -15.89
CA ALA A 118 10.92 4.94 -14.77
C ALA A 118 11.52 3.68 -14.14
N ASP A 119 10.71 2.64 -13.88
CA ASP A 119 11.18 1.37 -13.33
C ASP A 119 12.22 0.69 -14.24
N ARG A 120 12.01 0.74 -15.57
CA ARG A 120 12.98 0.22 -16.54
C ARG A 120 14.30 1.00 -16.49
N LEU A 121 14.26 2.33 -16.38
CA LEU A 121 15.44 3.18 -16.29
C LEU A 121 16.19 2.97 -14.96
N ILE A 122 15.49 2.79 -13.85
CA ILE A 122 16.10 2.49 -12.54
C ILE A 122 16.84 1.16 -12.60
N ASN A 123 16.19 0.10 -13.08
CA ASN A 123 16.83 -1.21 -13.25
C ASN A 123 18.04 -1.16 -14.20
N GLN A 124 18.03 -0.27 -15.19
CA GLN A 124 19.20 -0.03 -16.05
C GLN A 124 20.31 0.70 -15.27
N ALA A 125 19.98 1.74 -14.52
CA ALA A 125 20.94 2.48 -13.71
C ALA A 125 21.64 1.60 -12.67
N GLU A 126 20.89 0.69 -12.03
CA GLU A 126 21.47 -0.32 -11.11
C GLU A 126 22.50 -1.20 -11.83
N ARG A 127 22.14 -1.75 -13.00
CA ARG A 127 23.05 -2.58 -13.80
C ARG A 127 24.27 -1.81 -14.32
N ASP A 128 24.11 -0.53 -14.61
CA ASP A 128 25.21 0.33 -15.05
C ASP A 128 26.18 0.58 -13.88
N ARG A 129 25.68 0.85 -12.67
CA ARG A 129 26.49 0.95 -11.44
C ARG A 129 27.15 -0.37 -11.06
N ASP A 130 26.48 -1.49 -11.22
CA ASP A 130 27.06 -2.83 -11.01
C ASP A 130 28.27 -3.10 -11.91
N ARG A 131 28.29 -2.47 -13.09
CA ARG A 131 29.39 -2.54 -14.07
C ARG A 131 30.38 -1.37 -13.95
N LEU A 132 30.22 -0.50 -12.95
CA LEU A 132 31.01 0.71 -12.74
C LEU A 132 30.92 1.74 -13.90
N ASP A 133 29.83 1.72 -14.66
CA ASP A 133 29.55 2.70 -15.72
C ASP A 133 28.70 3.86 -15.17
N GLU A 134 29.35 4.72 -14.39
CA GLU A 134 28.68 5.86 -13.75
C GLU A 134 28.13 6.88 -14.75
N THR A 135 28.70 6.94 -15.97
CA THR A 135 28.26 7.89 -16.99
C THR A 135 26.89 7.50 -17.54
N GLU A 136 26.70 6.21 -17.88
CA GLU A 136 25.39 5.72 -18.29
C GLU A 136 24.39 5.77 -17.14
N ALA A 137 24.78 5.35 -15.93
CA ALA A 137 23.91 5.39 -14.76
C ALA A 137 23.36 6.81 -14.49
N ASN A 138 24.23 7.82 -14.50
CA ASN A 138 23.83 9.22 -14.32
C ASN A 138 22.92 9.72 -15.44
N ARG A 139 23.13 9.26 -16.68
CA ARG A 139 22.23 9.59 -17.80
C ARG A 139 20.84 9.01 -17.59
N ARG A 140 20.72 7.78 -17.07
CA ARG A 140 19.42 7.17 -16.73
C ARG A 140 18.73 7.94 -15.61
N VAL A 141 19.47 8.31 -14.55
CA VAL A 141 18.96 9.14 -13.45
C VAL A 141 18.42 10.49 -13.96
N ALA A 142 19.18 11.18 -14.82
CA ALA A 142 18.74 12.44 -15.40
C ALA A 142 17.47 12.29 -16.26
N ALA A 143 17.35 11.19 -17.02
CA ALA A 143 16.15 10.90 -17.79
C ALA A 143 14.92 10.67 -16.90
N ILE A 144 15.10 10.00 -15.76
CA ILE A 144 14.04 9.81 -14.75
C ILE A 144 13.65 11.16 -14.14
N GLN A 145 14.62 11.99 -13.75
CA GLN A 145 14.36 13.31 -13.18
C GLN A 145 13.58 14.22 -14.15
N ALA A 146 13.89 14.15 -15.44
CA ALA A 146 13.17 14.89 -16.48
C ALA A 146 11.68 14.48 -16.61
N MET A 147 11.28 13.29 -16.14
CA MET A 147 9.88 12.89 -16.10
C MET A 147 9.06 13.67 -15.06
N MET A 148 9.71 14.16 -14.00
CA MET A 148 9.07 14.89 -12.90
C MET A 148 8.90 16.38 -13.20
N ALA A 149 9.79 16.95 -14.02
CA ALA A 149 9.80 18.37 -14.38
C ALA A 149 8.70 18.78 -15.40
N ARG A 150 7.97 17.82 -15.96
CA ARG A 150 6.94 18.00 -17.00
C ARG A 150 5.56 17.65 -16.47
#